data_AF-A0A6J4PDD7-F1
#
_entry.id   AF-A0A6J4PDD7-F1
#
_cell.length_a   1.000
_cell.length_b   1.000
_cell.length_c   1.000
_cell.angle_alpha   90.00
_cell.angle_beta   90.00
_cell.angle_gamma   90.00
#
_symmetry.space_group_name_H-M   'P 1'
#
loop_
_entity.id
_entity.type
_entity.pdbx_description
1 polymer ?
#
loop_
_entity_poly.entity_id
_entity_poly.type
_entity_poly.pdbx_seq_one_letter_code
_entity_poly.pdbx_strand_id
1 'polypeptide(L)'
;MAETLALEDLPRPPLFKLVDREGRDAVQETEVGGERAGVAVLFSDRELAGEFSAGAAEHGMAALAGTDPRELSDWDAVEDFALGGADYVLVVSGGGAGLFHAQDVAREAAGRVGEIPYPLYVISDEGGEAPLITVEVDEGEVLVTALFGSPEGARAFRERAAHLGLPDRLGTIEDAEGLVRHALVAREAGAQYAVIDPGSGLTDAVPIEELIGRRGGLPGGRNS
;
A
#
# COMPACT_ATOMS: atom_id res chain seq x y z
N MET A 1 -15.49 -20.41 8.98
CA MET A 1 -14.45 -21.24 8.36
C MET A 1 -13.58 -20.28 7.59
N ALA A 2 -12.28 -20.23 7.85
CA ALA A 2 -11.39 -19.39 7.04
C ALA A 2 -11.37 -19.96 5.63
N GLU A 3 -11.67 -19.13 4.62
CA GLU A 3 -11.51 -19.53 3.22
C GLU A 3 -10.01 -19.60 2.90
N THR A 4 -9.63 -20.51 1.99
CA THR A 4 -8.24 -20.60 1.52
C THR A 4 -7.97 -19.43 0.59
N LEU A 5 -6.99 -18.60 0.94
CA LEU A 5 -6.57 -17.48 0.11
C LEU A 5 -5.76 -17.99 -1.09
N ALA A 6 -6.06 -17.48 -2.29
CA ALA A 6 -5.23 -17.72 -3.49
C ALA A 6 -4.12 -16.66 -3.59
N LEU A 7 -3.04 -16.97 -4.30
CA LEU A 7 -1.89 -16.06 -4.43
C LEU A 7 -2.26 -14.82 -5.25
N GLU A 8 -3.09 -14.98 -6.27
CA GLU A 8 -3.64 -13.87 -7.06
C GLU A 8 -4.61 -12.98 -6.25
N ASP A 9 -5.03 -13.40 -5.07
CA ASP A 9 -5.97 -12.69 -4.21
C ASP A 9 -5.30 -12.11 -2.95
N LEU A 10 -3.96 -11.93 -2.97
CA LEU A 10 -3.26 -11.27 -1.87
C LEU A 10 -3.93 -9.93 -1.50
N PRO A 11 -4.12 -9.67 -0.19
CA PRO A 11 -4.67 -8.41 0.27
C PRO A 11 -3.79 -7.26 -0.23
N ARG A 12 -4.41 -6.13 -0.55
CA ARG A 12 -3.70 -4.95 -1.04
C ARG A 12 -3.05 -4.19 0.12
N PRO A 13 -1.89 -3.55 -0.10
CA PRO A 13 -1.35 -2.56 0.83
C PRO A 13 -2.36 -1.45 1.20
N PRO A 14 -2.27 -0.88 2.42
CA PRO A 14 -1.25 -1.16 3.44
C PRO A 14 -1.43 -2.53 4.11
N LEU A 15 -0.32 -3.27 4.24
CA LEU A 15 -0.25 -4.56 4.94
C LEU A 15 0.60 -4.43 6.20
N PHE A 16 0.52 -5.41 7.08
CA PHE A 16 1.27 -5.40 8.33
C PHE A 16 2.14 -6.64 8.47
N LYS A 17 3.43 -6.45 8.73
CA LYS A 17 4.35 -7.51 9.16
C LYS A 17 4.59 -7.43 10.67
N LEU A 18 5.17 -8.48 11.23
CA LEU A 18 5.59 -8.50 12.63
C LEU A 18 7.10 -8.30 12.74
N VAL A 19 7.53 -7.44 13.67
CA VAL A 19 8.95 -7.23 13.97
C VAL A 19 9.26 -7.51 15.44
N ASP A 20 10.46 -8.02 15.69
CA ASP A 20 10.98 -8.22 17.03
C ASP A 20 11.33 -6.89 17.74
N ARG A 21 11.81 -6.97 18.99
CA ARG A 21 12.20 -5.78 19.78
C ARG A 21 13.38 -5.01 19.19
N GLU A 22 14.16 -5.63 18.31
CA GLU A 22 15.27 -5.00 17.59
C GLU A 22 14.81 -4.38 16.26
N GLY A 23 13.53 -4.53 15.90
CA GLY A 23 12.94 -4.04 14.66
C GLY A 23 13.20 -4.94 13.45
N ARG A 24 13.65 -6.19 13.67
CA ARG A 24 13.88 -7.17 12.60
C ARG A 24 12.63 -7.97 12.32
N ASP A 25 12.48 -8.44 11.09
CA ASP A 25 11.34 -9.26 10.69
C ASP A 25 11.28 -10.54 11.53
N ALA A 26 10.13 -10.77 12.16
CA ALA A 26 9.90 -11.92 13.01
C ALA A 26 9.60 -13.15 12.14
N VAL A 27 10.40 -14.19 12.33
CA VAL A 27 10.29 -15.46 11.58
C VAL A 27 10.14 -16.61 12.56
N GLN A 28 9.13 -17.45 12.34
CA GLN A 28 8.93 -18.68 13.08
C GLN A 28 9.54 -19.86 12.32
N GLU A 29 10.52 -20.54 12.91
CA GLU A 29 10.93 -21.86 12.41
C GLU A 29 9.85 -22.90 12.72
N THR A 30 9.30 -23.54 11.71
CA THR A 30 8.31 -24.61 11.87
C THR A 30 8.46 -25.66 10.77
N GLU A 31 7.64 -26.71 10.82
CA GLU A 31 7.60 -27.73 9.78
C GLU A 31 6.54 -27.38 8.74
N VAL A 32 6.94 -27.30 7.48
CA VAL A 32 6.06 -27.11 6.31
C VAL A 32 6.29 -28.27 5.37
N GLY A 33 5.25 -29.07 5.10
CA GLY A 33 5.36 -30.22 4.20
C GLY A 33 6.34 -31.31 4.68
N GLY A 34 6.69 -31.36 5.96
CA GLY A 34 7.66 -32.31 6.52
C GLY A 34 9.10 -31.78 6.60
N GLU A 35 9.36 -30.55 6.17
CA GLU A 35 10.69 -29.93 6.21
C GLU A 35 10.71 -28.72 7.14
N ARG A 36 11.84 -28.49 7.83
CA ARG A 36 12.03 -27.28 8.64
C ARG A 36 12.15 -26.08 7.70
N ALA A 37 11.33 -25.07 7.94
CA ALA A 37 11.28 -23.84 7.17
C ALA A 37 11.01 -22.64 8.07
N GLY A 38 11.50 -21.46 7.67
CA GLY A 38 11.17 -20.18 8.26
C GLY A 38 9.88 -19.61 7.68
N VAL A 39 8.93 -19.28 8.56
CA VAL A 39 7.64 -18.68 8.19
C VAL A 39 7.55 -17.26 8.77
N ALA A 40 7.47 -16.27 7.88
CA ALA A 40 7.07 -14.91 8.24
C ALA A 40 5.55 -14.75 8.07
N VAL A 41 4.95 -13.72 8.68
CA VAL A 41 3.50 -13.51 8.62
C VAL A 41 3.16 -12.09 8.16
N LEU A 42 2.17 -12.01 7.26
CA LEU A 42 1.67 -10.79 6.64
C LEU A 42 0.16 -10.67 6.89
N PHE A 43 -0.28 -9.51 7.34
CA PHE A 43 -1.66 -9.27 7.76
C PHE A 43 -2.31 -8.16 6.93
N SER A 44 -3.60 -8.31 6.61
CA SER A 44 -4.37 -7.26 5.93
C SER A 44 -4.74 -6.08 6.83
N ASP A 45 -4.61 -6.22 8.15
CA ASP A 45 -5.01 -5.21 9.11
C ASP A 45 -4.13 -5.26 10.38
N ARG A 46 -3.98 -4.09 11.03
CA ARG A 46 -3.13 -3.90 12.19
C ARG A 46 -3.70 -4.55 13.46
N GLU A 47 -5.01 -4.49 13.66
CA GLU A 47 -5.67 -5.12 14.80
C GLU A 47 -5.48 -6.63 14.72
N LEU A 48 -5.71 -7.21 13.53
CA LEU A 48 -5.48 -8.63 13.28
C LEU A 48 -4.02 -9.05 13.57
N ALA A 49 -3.03 -8.27 13.14
CA ALA A 49 -1.62 -8.52 13.45
C ALA A 49 -1.35 -8.49 14.97
N GLY A 50 -1.97 -7.54 15.68
CA GLY A 50 -1.84 -7.40 17.14
C GLY A 50 -2.46 -8.58 17.90
N GLU A 51 -3.67 -9.00 17.52
CA GLU A 51 -4.34 -10.16 18.10
C GLU A 51 -3.54 -11.45 17.89
N PHE A 52 -3.03 -11.64 16.67
CA PHE A 52 -2.19 -12.80 16.36
C PHE A 52 -0.91 -12.81 17.20
N SER A 53 -0.21 -11.67 17.30
CA SER A 53 1.00 -11.54 18.12
C SER A 53 0.74 -11.85 19.60
N ALA A 54 -0.43 -11.45 20.14
CA ALA A 54 -0.79 -11.75 21.52
C ALA A 54 -1.04 -13.26 21.76
N GLY A 55 -1.62 -13.97 20.78
CA GLY A 55 -1.96 -15.39 20.88
C GLY A 55 -0.90 -16.37 20.36
N ALA A 56 0.12 -15.90 19.64
CA ALA A 56 1.02 -16.76 18.86
C ALA A 56 1.71 -17.87 19.66
N ALA A 57 2.10 -17.60 20.92
CA ALA A 57 2.75 -18.60 21.78
C ALA A 57 1.85 -19.80 22.07
N GLU A 58 0.54 -19.58 22.24
CA GLU A 58 -0.44 -20.65 22.51
C GLU A 58 -0.63 -21.58 21.30
N HIS A 59 -0.28 -21.09 20.11
CA HIS A 59 -0.33 -21.81 18.85
C HIS A 59 1.03 -22.37 18.40
N GLY A 60 2.02 -22.41 19.30
CA GLY A 60 3.34 -22.95 19.00
C GLY A 60 4.24 -22.02 18.16
N MET A 61 3.82 -20.77 17.96
CA MET A 61 4.56 -19.76 17.21
C MET A 61 5.23 -18.75 18.16
N ALA A 62 6.01 -19.26 19.12
CA ALA A 62 6.60 -18.46 20.18
C ALA A 62 7.51 -17.33 19.68
N ALA A 63 8.12 -17.45 18.50
CA ALA A 63 8.95 -16.41 17.91
C ALA A 63 8.16 -15.17 17.46
N LEU A 64 6.86 -15.32 17.22
CA LEU A 64 5.95 -14.25 16.82
C LEU A 64 5.23 -13.61 18.02
N ALA A 65 5.35 -14.20 19.22
CA ALA A 65 4.61 -13.77 20.39
C ALA A 65 5.14 -12.45 20.96
N GLY A 66 4.24 -11.47 21.13
CA GLY A 66 4.59 -10.15 21.68
C GLY A 66 5.50 -9.32 20.77
N THR A 67 5.44 -9.56 19.46
CA THR A 67 6.07 -8.76 18.41
C THR A 67 5.18 -7.60 17.99
N ASP A 68 5.79 -6.56 17.41
CA ASP A 68 5.11 -5.32 17.06
C ASP A 68 4.67 -5.33 15.57
N PRO A 69 3.41 -4.98 15.26
CA PRO A 69 2.98 -4.76 13.88
C PRO A 69 3.66 -3.54 13.25
N ARG A 70 4.17 -3.71 12.02
CA ARG A 70 4.75 -2.66 11.18
C ARG A 70 4.11 -2.66 9.81
N GLU A 71 3.77 -1.46 9.34
CA GLU A 71 3.11 -1.24 8.07
C GLU A 71 4.09 -1.40 6.89
N LEU A 72 3.59 -2.00 5.82
CA LEU A 72 4.17 -2.03 4.48
C LEU A 72 3.19 -1.26 3.59
N SER A 73 3.61 -0.07 3.15
CA SER A 73 2.75 0.91 2.49
C SER A 73 2.37 0.56 1.06
N ASP A 74 3.19 -0.25 0.39
CA ASP A 74 3.14 -0.50 -1.04
C ASP A 74 3.68 -1.88 -1.39
N TRP A 75 3.58 -2.23 -2.68
CA TRP A 75 4.03 -3.53 -3.18
C TRP A 75 5.55 -3.69 -3.17
N ASP A 76 6.33 -2.60 -3.29
CA ASP A 76 7.79 -2.65 -3.19
C ASP A 76 8.21 -3.10 -1.77
N ALA A 77 7.59 -2.53 -0.75
CA ALA A 77 7.82 -2.92 0.65
C ALA A 77 7.39 -4.38 0.93
N VAL A 78 6.36 -4.88 0.24
CA VAL A 78 5.93 -6.29 0.33
C VAL A 78 6.93 -7.22 -0.37
N GLU A 79 7.46 -6.82 -1.53
CA GLU A 79 8.51 -7.56 -2.24
C GLU A 79 9.78 -7.68 -1.38
N ASP A 80 10.26 -6.55 -0.85
CA ASP A 80 11.44 -6.51 0.03
C ASP A 80 11.27 -7.41 1.26
N PHE A 81 10.10 -7.36 1.90
CA PHE A 81 9.76 -8.22 3.03
C PHE A 81 9.78 -9.70 2.63
N ALA A 82 9.15 -10.06 1.52
CA ALA A 82 9.08 -11.45 1.05
C ALA A 82 10.47 -11.99 0.65
N LEU A 83 11.40 -11.14 0.24
CA LEU A 83 12.81 -11.50 -0.02
C LEU A 83 13.69 -11.44 1.25
N GLY A 84 13.14 -11.02 2.40
CA GLY A 84 13.84 -10.74 3.65
C GLY A 84 14.39 -11.96 4.42
N GLY A 85 14.26 -13.17 3.87
CA GLY A 85 14.93 -14.37 4.38
C GLY A 85 14.04 -15.45 4.97
N ALA A 86 12.71 -15.32 4.91
CA ALA A 86 11.79 -16.41 5.19
C ALA A 86 11.63 -17.33 3.97
N ASP A 87 11.37 -18.62 4.19
CA ASP A 87 11.09 -19.58 3.12
C ASP A 87 9.63 -19.46 2.65
N TYR A 88 8.73 -19.16 3.61
CA TYR A 88 7.30 -19.01 3.39
C TYR A 88 6.75 -17.75 4.06
N VAL A 89 5.67 -17.23 3.48
CA VAL A 89 4.85 -16.16 4.05
C VAL A 89 3.45 -16.72 4.31
N LEU A 90 3.04 -16.69 5.58
CA LEU A 90 1.65 -16.89 5.97
C LEU A 90 0.92 -15.55 5.83
N VAL A 91 -0.06 -15.50 4.93
CA VAL A 91 -0.89 -14.33 4.74
C VAL A 91 -2.20 -14.55 5.46
N VAL A 92 -2.59 -13.61 6.32
CA VAL A 92 -3.82 -13.66 7.11
C VAL A 92 -4.64 -12.41 6.84
N SER A 93 -5.89 -12.60 6.46
CA SER A 93 -6.81 -11.51 6.16
C SER A 93 -8.20 -11.80 6.71
N GLY A 94 -9.07 -10.77 6.72
CA GLY A 94 -10.49 -10.96 7.03
C GLY A 94 -11.22 -11.92 6.06
N GLY A 95 -10.70 -12.09 4.84
CA GLY A 95 -11.25 -13.01 3.83
C GLY A 95 -10.74 -14.44 3.95
N GLY A 96 -9.65 -14.69 4.69
CA GLY A 96 -9.03 -16.02 4.72
C GLY A 96 -7.54 -15.99 5.01
N ALA A 97 -6.93 -17.16 4.97
CA ALA A 97 -5.48 -17.31 5.15
C ALA A 97 -4.88 -18.24 4.09
N GLY A 98 -3.61 -18.00 3.75
CA GLY A 98 -2.86 -18.79 2.79
C GLY A 98 -1.38 -18.83 3.14
N LEU A 99 -0.74 -19.98 2.95
CA LEU A 99 0.71 -20.15 3.13
C LEU A 99 1.35 -20.27 1.74
N PHE A 100 2.26 -19.36 1.42
CA PHE A 100 2.88 -19.28 0.10
C PHE A 100 4.40 -19.28 0.22
N HIS A 101 5.08 -19.75 -0.82
CA HIS A 101 6.53 -19.55 -0.91
C HIS A 101 6.83 -18.05 -0.95
N ALA A 102 7.82 -17.62 -0.19
CA ALA A 102 8.15 -16.21 -0.10
C ALA A 102 8.57 -15.63 -1.47
N GLN A 103 9.23 -16.43 -2.31
CA GLN A 103 9.58 -16.04 -3.68
C GLN A 103 8.37 -15.84 -4.60
N ASP A 104 7.27 -16.56 -4.38
CA ASP A 104 6.06 -16.40 -5.18
C ASP A 104 5.29 -15.14 -4.75
N VAL A 105 5.27 -14.83 -3.44
CA VAL A 105 4.75 -13.55 -2.93
C VAL A 105 5.56 -12.37 -3.44
N ALA A 106 6.90 -12.47 -3.42
CA ALA A 106 7.78 -11.44 -3.98
C ALA A 106 7.50 -11.20 -5.46
N ARG A 107 7.32 -12.28 -6.24
CA ARG A 107 7.01 -12.18 -7.68
C ARG A 107 5.64 -11.57 -7.94
N GLU A 108 4.64 -11.93 -7.14
CA GLU A 108 3.31 -11.35 -7.24
C GLU A 108 3.33 -9.86 -6.89
N ALA A 109 4.04 -9.48 -5.82
CA ALA A 109 4.24 -8.08 -5.43
C ALA A 109 4.97 -7.29 -6.53
N ALA A 110 6.07 -7.82 -7.08
CA ALA A 110 6.81 -7.24 -8.19
C ALA A 110 5.92 -7.02 -9.44
N GLY A 111 5.00 -7.94 -9.70
CA GLY A 111 4.03 -7.85 -10.80
C GLY A 111 2.98 -6.75 -10.62
N ARG A 112 2.80 -6.28 -9.38
CA ARG A 112 1.83 -5.25 -8.97
C ARG A 112 2.50 -3.91 -8.63
N VAL A 113 3.81 -3.79 -8.83
CA VAL A 113 4.54 -2.53 -8.66
C VAL A 113 3.96 -1.46 -9.57
N GLY A 114 3.63 -0.30 -8.99
CA GLY A 114 2.94 0.79 -9.68
C GLY A 114 1.41 0.60 -9.79
N GLU A 115 0.83 -0.41 -9.15
CA GLU A 115 -0.61 -0.42 -8.87
C GLU A 115 -0.96 0.71 -7.91
N ILE A 116 -2.08 1.37 -8.19
CA ILE A 116 -2.57 2.48 -7.38
C ILE A 116 -3.36 1.89 -6.21
N PRO A 117 -3.00 2.22 -4.96
CA PRO A 117 -3.69 1.69 -3.78
C PRO A 117 -5.06 2.36 -3.65
N TYR A 118 -6.13 1.56 -3.60
CA TYR A 118 -7.49 2.05 -3.37
C TYR A 118 -7.98 1.61 -1.98
N PRO A 119 -8.80 2.43 -1.29
CA PRO A 119 -9.28 3.74 -1.72
C PRO A 119 -8.18 4.80 -1.65
N LEU A 120 -8.27 5.80 -2.54
CA LEU A 120 -7.48 7.03 -2.44
C LEU A 120 -8.30 8.14 -1.80
N TYR A 121 -7.64 9.00 -1.05
CA TYR A 121 -8.23 10.18 -0.42
C TYR A 121 -7.73 11.43 -1.12
N VAL A 122 -8.61 12.42 -1.21
CA VAL A 122 -8.33 13.69 -1.88
C VAL A 122 -8.78 14.82 -0.98
N ILE A 123 -7.92 15.80 -0.74
CA ILE A 123 -8.33 17.02 -0.03
C ILE A 123 -9.28 17.79 -0.95
N SER A 124 -10.47 18.13 -0.46
CA SER A 124 -11.48 18.82 -1.26
C SER A 124 -12.26 19.84 -0.45
N ASP A 125 -12.86 20.80 -1.15
CA ASP A 125 -13.71 21.82 -0.56
C ASP A 125 -15.15 21.33 -0.32
N GLU A 126 -16.07 22.24 0.02
CA GLU A 126 -17.46 21.89 0.26
C GLU A 126 -18.22 21.46 -0.99
N GLY A 127 -17.77 21.90 -2.18
CA GLY A 127 -18.29 21.51 -3.48
C GLY A 127 -17.72 20.18 -3.99
N GLY A 128 -16.72 19.64 -3.29
CA GLY A 128 -15.99 18.44 -3.73
C GLY A 128 -14.88 18.74 -4.73
N GLU A 129 -14.52 20.01 -4.92
CA GLU A 129 -13.42 20.42 -5.79
C GLU A 129 -12.09 20.20 -5.06
N ALA A 130 -11.17 19.52 -5.74
CA ALA A 130 -9.83 19.26 -5.22
C ALA A 130 -8.86 20.33 -5.72
N PRO A 131 -8.17 21.09 -4.83
CA PRO A 131 -7.22 22.11 -5.25
C PRO A 131 -6.01 21.47 -5.93
N LEU A 132 -5.50 22.15 -6.95
CA LEU A 132 -4.20 21.83 -7.54
C LEU A 132 -3.10 22.53 -6.75
N ILE A 133 -1.95 21.87 -6.66
CA ILE A 133 -0.77 22.37 -5.96
C ILE A 133 0.28 22.74 -7.02
N THR A 134 0.83 23.94 -6.92
CA THR A 134 1.96 24.35 -7.76
C THR A 134 3.25 23.80 -7.16
N VAL A 135 4.05 23.14 -7.99
CA VAL A 135 5.36 22.59 -7.62
C VAL A 135 6.42 23.20 -8.53
N GLU A 136 7.47 23.75 -7.93
CA GLU A 136 8.65 24.22 -8.65
C GLU A 136 9.49 23.02 -9.14
N VAL A 137 9.84 23.03 -10.42
CA VAL A 137 10.70 22.07 -11.10
C VAL A 137 11.81 22.82 -11.84
N ASP A 138 12.86 22.11 -12.27
CA ASP A 138 13.99 22.73 -12.96
C ASP A 138 13.58 23.55 -14.21
N GLU A 139 12.48 23.17 -14.86
CA GLU A 139 11.95 23.81 -16.07
C GLU A 139 10.80 24.82 -15.79
N GLY A 140 10.52 25.16 -14.53
CA GLY A 140 9.51 26.15 -14.15
C GLY A 140 8.55 25.66 -13.06
N GLU A 141 7.25 25.86 -13.26
CA GLU A 141 6.21 25.45 -12.31
C GLU A 141 5.24 24.50 -12.99
N VAL A 142 4.87 23.42 -12.30
CA VAL A 142 3.85 22.46 -12.74
C VAL A 142 2.72 22.38 -11.74
N LEU A 143 1.50 22.20 -12.23
CA LEU A 143 0.33 21.95 -11.40
C LEU A 143 0.15 20.45 -11.20
N VAL A 144 -0.02 20.03 -9.95
CA VAL A 144 -0.23 18.64 -9.59
C VAL A 144 -1.50 18.47 -8.75
N THR A 145 -2.14 17.31 -8.89
CA THR A 145 -3.18 16.88 -7.95
C THR A 145 -2.56 15.92 -6.93
N ALA A 146 -2.84 16.13 -5.64
CA ALA A 146 -2.37 15.24 -4.58
C ALA A 146 -3.43 14.19 -4.24
N LEU A 147 -2.99 12.93 -4.23
CA LEU A 147 -3.78 11.76 -3.85
C LEU A 147 -3.11 11.14 -2.62
N PHE A 148 -3.88 10.54 -1.73
CA PHE A 148 -3.36 9.97 -0.48
C PHE A 148 -3.84 8.54 -0.29
N GLY A 149 -2.96 7.62 0.09
CA GLY A 149 -3.33 6.25 0.42
C GLY A 149 -4.09 6.12 1.75
N SER A 150 -4.07 7.17 2.59
CA SER A 150 -4.77 7.18 3.88
C SER A 150 -5.32 8.57 4.27
N PRO A 151 -6.40 8.63 5.09
CA PRO A 151 -6.88 9.88 5.67
C PRO A 151 -5.84 10.56 6.57
N GLU A 152 -5.06 9.78 7.30
CA GLU A 152 -3.98 10.25 8.18
C GLU A 152 -2.88 10.92 7.37
N GLY A 153 -2.48 10.33 6.24
CA GLY A 153 -1.51 10.90 5.30
C GLY A 153 -1.97 12.25 4.75
N ALA A 154 -3.24 12.35 4.34
CA ALA A 154 -3.83 13.60 3.86
C ALA A 154 -3.83 14.70 4.93
N ARG A 155 -4.20 14.37 6.18
CA ARG A 155 -4.18 15.31 7.31
C ARG A 155 -2.76 15.78 7.63
N ALA A 156 -1.81 14.86 7.71
CA ALA A 156 -0.41 15.17 7.99
C ALA A 156 0.23 16.03 6.88
N PHE A 157 -0.15 15.82 5.62
CA PHE A 157 0.24 16.71 4.53
C PHE A 157 -0.34 18.11 4.72
N ARG A 158 -1.65 18.23 4.98
CA ARG A 158 -2.32 19.53 5.20
C ARG A 158 -1.68 20.32 6.34
N GLU A 159 -1.38 19.68 7.46
CA GLU A 159 -0.73 20.32 8.61
C GLU A 159 0.65 20.88 8.27
N ARG A 160 1.46 20.12 7.52
CA ARG A 160 2.78 20.59 7.04
C ARG A 160 2.66 21.70 6.00
N ALA A 161 1.66 21.60 5.13
CA ALA A 161 1.40 22.54 4.05
C ALA A 161 0.36 23.61 4.43
N ALA A 162 0.25 23.98 5.72
CA ALA A 162 -0.76 24.92 6.21
C ALA A 162 -0.72 26.29 5.51
N HIS A 163 0.45 26.69 4.99
CA HIS A 163 0.64 27.92 4.23
C HIS A 163 -0.11 27.94 2.88
N LEU A 164 -0.49 26.78 2.34
CA LEU A 164 -1.27 26.65 1.11
C LEU A 164 -2.77 26.88 1.32
N GLY A 165 -3.25 26.96 2.56
CA GLY A 165 -4.66 27.20 2.86
C GLY A 165 -5.61 26.12 2.33
N LEU A 166 -5.16 24.86 2.33
CA LEU A 166 -5.93 23.74 1.78
C LEU A 166 -7.23 23.48 2.59
N PRO A 167 -8.31 23.03 1.94
CA PRO A 167 -9.56 22.68 2.60
C PRO A 167 -9.45 21.58 3.68
N ASP A 168 -10.47 21.53 4.53
CA ASP A 168 -10.50 20.59 5.66
C ASP A 168 -11.13 19.23 5.36
N ARG A 169 -11.89 19.10 4.26
CA ARG A 169 -12.63 17.88 3.92
C ARG A 169 -11.77 16.92 3.10
N LEU A 170 -12.17 15.66 3.15
CA LEU A 170 -11.60 14.59 2.32
C LEU A 170 -12.71 13.99 1.46
N GLY A 171 -12.48 13.95 0.16
CA GLY A 171 -13.17 13.06 -0.77
C GLY A 171 -12.49 11.70 -0.83
N THR A 172 -13.22 10.69 -1.29
CA THR A 172 -12.71 9.33 -1.47
C THR A 172 -12.89 8.89 -2.91
N ILE A 173 -11.85 8.25 -3.46
CA ILE A 173 -11.84 7.56 -4.74
C ILE A 173 -11.75 6.08 -4.44
N GLU A 174 -12.87 5.38 -4.57
CA GLU A 174 -13.01 3.97 -4.19
C GLU A 174 -12.37 3.00 -5.22
N ASP A 175 -12.26 3.42 -6.48
CA ASP A 175 -11.87 2.55 -7.59
C ASP A 175 -11.23 3.30 -8.76
N ALA A 176 -10.78 2.53 -9.76
CA ALA A 176 -10.14 3.04 -10.97
C ALA A 176 -11.06 3.93 -11.81
N GLU A 177 -12.37 3.68 -11.82
CA GLU A 177 -13.30 4.54 -12.56
C GLU A 177 -13.41 5.92 -11.88
N GLY A 178 -13.47 5.93 -10.54
CA GLY A 178 -13.37 7.13 -9.72
C GLY A 178 -12.09 7.90 -9.98
N LEU A 179 -10.96 7.19 -10.09
CA LEU A 179 -9.67 7.83 -10.39
C LEU A 179 -9.66 8.46 -11.78
N VAL A 180 -10.19 7.76 -12.79
CA VAL A 180 -10.28 8.32 -14.16
C VAL A 180 -11.16 9.57 -14.17
N ARG A 181 -12.32 9.55 -13.49
CA ARG A 181 -13.19 10.74 -13.37
C ARG A 181 -12.46 11.91 -12.70
N HIS A 182 -11.74 11.65 -11.61
CA HIS A 182 -10.93 12.65 -10.93
C HIS A 182 -9.81 13.20 -11.82
N ALA A 183 -9.06 12.33 -12.49
CA ALA A 183 -7.97 12.71 -13.38
C ALA A 183 -8.45 13.58 -14.56
N LEU A 184 -9.64 13.31 -15.10
CA LEU A 184 -10.26 14.15 -16.14
C LEU A 184 -10.54 15.58 -15.63
N VAL A 185 -11.10 15.72 -14.43
CA VAL A 185 -11.36 17.02 -13.80
C VAL A 185 -10.05 17.75 -13.50
N ALA A 186 -9.07 17.06 -12.93
CA ALA A 186 -7.75 17.62 -12.65
C ALA A 186 -7.05 18.12 -13.93
N ARG A 187 -7.14 17.36 -15.03
CA ARG A 187 -6.63 17.77 -16.35
C ARG A 187 -7.30 19.04 -16.85
N GLU A 188 -8.64 19.12 -16.75
CA GLU A 188 -9.40 20.30 -17.17
C GLU A 188 -9.02 21.54 -16.34
N ALA A 189 -8.67 21.34 -15.07
CA ALA A 189 -8.12 22.39 -14.19
C ALA A 189 -6.62 22.71 -14.45
N GLY A 190 -5.94 21.96 -15.32
CA GLY A 190 -4.55 22.22 -15.73
C GLY A 190 -3.48 21.35 -15.05
N ALA A 191 -3.87 20.32 -14.29
CA ALA A 191 -2.91 19.39 -13.69
C ALA A 191 -2.17 18.59 -14.77
N GLN A 192 -0.86 18.50 -14.63
CA GLN A 192 0.00 17.69 -15.52
C GLN A 192 0.30 16.32 -14.92
N TYR A 193 0.41 16.27 -13.58
CA TYR A 193 0.74 15.06 -12.84
C TYR A 193 -0.19 14.87 -11.64
N ALA A 194 -0.36 13.62 -11.23
CA ALA A 194 -0.84 13.24 -9.92
C ALA A 194 0.32 12.78 -9.07
N VAL A 195 0.30 13.10 -7.79
CA VAL A 195 1.32 12.69 -6.82
C VAL A 195 0.62 11.93 -5.72
N ILE A 196 0.96 10.65 -5.54
CA ILE A 196 0.35 9.76 -4.55
C ILE A 196 1.21 9.74 -3.28
N ASP A 197 0.67 10.20 -2.17
CA ASP A 197 1.39 10.38 -0.90
C ASP A 197 2.62 11.31 -1.02
N PRO A 198 2.42 12.60 -1.39
CA PRO A 198 3.47 13.63 -1.53
C PRO A 198 4.29 13.89 -0.25
N GLY A 199 3.95 13.22 0.85
CA GLY A 199 4.48 13.41 2.17
C GLY A 199 5.53 12.41 2.61
N SER A 200 5.75 11.32 1.86
CA SER A 200 6.52 10.14 2.26
C SER A 200 8.00 10.13 1.84
N GLY A 201 8.43 10.98 0.89
CA GLY A 201 9.82 10.99 0.39
C GLY A 201 9.91 11.32 -1.10
N LEU A 202 10.71 10.55 -1.85
CA LEU A 202 10.67 10.54 -3.32
C LEU A 202 9.31 10.00 -3.74
N THR A 203 8.35 10.90 -3.93
CA THR A 203 7.01 10.52 -4.35
C THR A 203 6.96 10.42 -5.86
N ASP A 204 6.51 9.27 -6.38
CA ASP A 204 6.34 9.07 -7.82
C ASP A 204 5.22 9.95 -8.36
N ALA A 205 5.60 10.88 -9.24
CA ALA A 205 4.66 11.69 -10.01
C ALA A 205 4.16 10.88 -11.22
N VAL A 206 2.86 10.60 -11.24
CA VAL A 206 2.21 9.85 -12.33
C VAL A 206 1.59 10.86 -13.31
N PRO A 207 1.90 10.80 -14.61
CA PRO A 207 1.26 11.67 -15.60
C PRO A 207 -0.27 11.51 -15.58
N ILE A 208 -1.01 12.62 -15.65
CA ILE A 208 -2.49 12.59 -15.65
C ILE A 208 -3.04 11.77 -16.82
N GLU A 209 -2.39 11.85 -17.99
CA GLU A 209 -2.76 11.07 -19.17
C GLU A 209 -2.58 9.56 -18.95
N GLU A 210 -1.60 9.16 -18.12
CA GLU A 210 -1.44 7.75 -17.76
C GLU A 210 -2.61 7.28 -16.90
N LEU A 211 -3.04 8.08 -15.92
CA LEU A 211 -4.21 7.77 -15.10
C LEU A 211 -5.49 7.63 -15.92
N ILE A 212 -5.69 8.52 -16.89
CA ILE A 212 -6.85 8.48 -17.81
C ILE A 212 -6.76 7.26 -18.74
N GLY A 213 -5.54 6.92 -19.19
CA GLY A 213 -5.26 5.78 -20.08
C GLY A 213 -5.39 4.41 -19.41
N ARG A 214 -5.30 4.34 -18.07
CA ARG A 214 -5.47 3.14 -17.24
C ARG A 214 -6.95 2.69 -17.19
N ARG A 215 -7.51 2.28 -18.32
CA ARG A 215 -8.75 1.48 -18.34
C ARG A 215 -8.41 0.06 -17.90
N GLY A 216 -8.72 -0.28 -16.65
CA GLY A 216 -8.88 -1.65 -16.15
C GLY A 216 -7.77 -2.64 -16.50
N GLY A 217 -6.79 -2.78 -15.60
CA GLY A 217 -5.89 -3.93 -15.45
C GLY A 217 -5.56 -4.76 -16.70
N LEU A 218 -4.47 -4.41 -17.37
CA LEU A 218 -3.63 -5.39 -18.04
C LEU A 218 -2.16 -5.05 -17.72
N PRO A 219 -1.40 -5.96 -17.10
CA PRO A 219 0.04 -5.80 -17.00
C PRO A 219 0.63 -6.10 -18.38
N GLY A 220 1.52 -5.26 -18.87
CA GLY A 220 2.33 -5.63 -20.03
C GLY A 220 2.87 -4.49 -20.86
N GLY A 221 4.17 -4.24 -20.70
CA GLY A 221 4.99 -3.73 -21.80
C GLY A 221 5.92 -2.60 -21.41
N ARG A 222 6.96 -2.88 -20.60
CA ARG A 222 8.20 -2.11 -20.72
C ARG A 222 8.76 -2.40 -22.12
N ASN A 223 8.66 -1.43 -23.02
CA ASN A 223 9.40 -1.49 -24.28
C ASN A 223 10.89 -1.37 -23.97
N SER A 224 11.62 -2.33 -24.51
CA SER A 224 13.08 -2.38 -24.60
C SER A 224 13.65 -1.19 -25.36
#